data_AF-A0A182UDQ1-F1
#
_entry.id   AF-A0A182UDQ1-F1
#
_cell.length_a   1.000
_cell.length_b   1.000
_cell.length_c   1.000
_cell.angle_alpha   90.00
_cell.angle_beta   90.00
_cell.angle_gamma   90.00
#
_symmetry.space_group_name_H-M   'P 1'
#
loop_
_entity.id
_entity.type
_entity.pdbx_description
1 polymer ?
#
loop_
_entity_poly.entity_id
_entity_poly.type
_entity_poly.pdbx_seq_one_letter_code
_entity_poly.pdbx_strand_id
1 'polypeptide(L)'
;MVEEHFDNIDDVSIIGPTTCKNEEALIADIVDKRTDLIKLDRTKINPAGVSTGNLEPCDFYSNDKIFIHLKDGGSSGPISHLWMQGVVSAEAFVADSKFRKKLKETVAALPGGGAFTGSLPDGRKQEVDRAAYTVVYGIMRSPYKGGSLGIPFFSKVSFMAACDRLRRTGMKIGKELIEKLPSTSTKPAKKKPSPKKPAKTTTAKRSTTP
;
A
#
# COMPACT_ATOMS: atom_id res chain seq x y z
N MET A 1 4.63 -13.11 -23.57
CA MET A 1 5.40 -11.84 -23.50
C MET A 1 5.24 -11.21 -22.10
N VAL A 2 6.09 -10.27 -21.66
CA VAL A 2 6.01 -9.68 -20.30
C VAL A 2 4.70 -8.91 -20.05
N GLU A 3 4.22 -8.19 -21.06
CA GLU A 3 2.94 -7.46 -21.03
C GLU A 3 1.76 -8.41 -20.84
N GLU A 4 1.65 -9.39 -21.73
CA GLU A 4 0.66 -10.48 -21.65
C GLU A 4 0.69 -11.22 -20.30
N HIS A 5 1.87 -11.44 -19.72
CA HIS A 5 1.96 -12.05 -18.39
C HIS A 5 1.31 -11.18 -17.32
N PHE A 6 1.57 -9.86 -17.35
CA PHE A 6 0.98 -8.91 -16.41
C PHE A 6 -0.54 -8.84 -16.57
N ASP A 7 -1.00 -8.75 -17.82
CA ASP A 7 -2.43 -8.62 -18.16
C ASP A 7 -3.23 -9.89 -17.79
N ASN A 8 -2.60 -11.07 -17.85
CA ASN A 8 -3.23 -12.35 -17.50
C ASN A 8 -3.30 -12.64 -15.98
N ILE A 9 -2.75 -11.78 -15.12
CA ILE A 9 -3.01 -11.87 -13.67
C ILE A 9 -4.37 -11.28 -13.35
N ASP A 10 -5.13 -11.89 -12.44
CA ASP A 10 -6.47 -11.44 -12.07
C ASP A 10 -6.49 -9.97 -11.61
N ASP A 11 -7.32 -9.15 -12.26
CA ASP A 11 -7.65 -7.80 -11.79
C ASP A 11 -8.73 -7.88 -10.71
N VAL A 12 -8.47 -7.28 -9.56
CA VAL A 12 -9.41 -7.17 -8.46
C VAL A 12 -9.76 -5.71 -8.19
N SER A 13 -10.92 -5.47 -7.58
CA SER A 13 -11.33 -4.14 -7.11
C SER A 13 -11.65 -4.20 -5.62
N ILE A 14 -10.61 -4.14 -4.79
CA ILE A 14 -10.74 -4.21 -3.33
C ILE A 14 -10.82 -2.80 -2.76
N ILE A 15 -9.93 -1.90 -3.21
CA ILE A 15 -9.82 -0.53 -2.70
C ILE A 15 -10.58 0.46 -3.59
N GLY A 16 -10.46 0.31 -4.90
CA GLY A 16 -10.99 1.21 -5.91
C GLY A 16 -10.21 2.52 -6.05
N PRO A 17 -10.61 3.39 -6.99
CA PRO A 17 -10.00 4.71 -7.18
C PRO A 17 -10.02 5.56 -5.91
N THR A 18 -9.01 6.42 -5.73
CA THR A 18 -8.84 7.20 -4.51
C THR A 18 -8.45 8.64 -4.77
N THR A 19 -8.88 9.55 -3.88
CA THR A 19 -8.39 10.94 -3.82
C THR A 19 -7.18 11.09 -2.91
N CYS A 20 -6.72 10.01 -2.26
CA CYS A 20 -5.58 10.03 -1.34
C CYS A 20 -4.28 10.35 -2.09
N LYS A 21 -3.48 11.25 -1.50
CA LYS A 21 -2.27 11.77 -2.13
C LYS A 21 -1.13 10.77 -2.15
N ASN A 22 -1.06 9.88 -1.18
CA ASN A 22 0.00 8.90 -1.00
C ASN A 22 -0.52 7.65 -0.27
N GLU A 23 0.35 6.66 -0.15
CA GLU A 23 0.10 5.37 0.52
C GLU A 23 -0.34 5.54 1.97
N GLU A 24 0.33 6.41 2.74
CA GLU A 24 0.00 6.62 4.16
C GLU A 24 -1.41 7.22 4.35
N ALA A 25 -1.79 8.18 3.51
CA ALA A 25 -3.14 8.73 3.51
C ALA A 25 -4.18 7.69 3.07
N LEU A 26 -3.84 6.81 2.13
CA LEU A 26 -4.71 5.71 1.70
C LEU A 26 -4.93 4.70 2.84
N ILE A 27 -3.86 4.31 3.55
CA ILE A 27 -3.93 3.41 4.70
C ILE A 27 -4.84 4.01 5.78
N ALA A 28 -4.67 5.30 6.10
CA ALA A 28 -5.53 5.98 7.08
C ALA A 28 -7.00 6.01 6.64
N ASP A 29 -7.27 6.29 5.36
CA ASP A 29 -8.62 6.31 4.79
C ASP A 29 -9.31 4.93 4.86
N ILE A 30 -8.56 3.86 4.57
CA ILE A 30 -9.06 2.48 4.66
C ILE A 30 -9.40 2.14 6.12
N VAL A 31 -8.52 2.45 7.07
CA VAL A 31 -8.77 2.18 8.50
C VAL A 31 -10.04 2.88 9.01
N ASP A 32 -10.29 4.11 8.56
CA ASP A 32 -11.48 4.88 8.96
C ASP A 32 -12.78 4.30 8.38
N LYS A 33 -12.75 3.77 7.15
CA LYS A 33 -13.96 3.43 6.39
C LYS A 33 -14.24 1.94 6.24
N ARG A 34 -13.24 1.07 6.40
CA ARG A 34 -13.34 -0.37 6.08
C ARG A 34 -13.08 -1.20 7.33
N THR A 35 -14.12 -1.84 7.83
CA THR A 35 -14.07 -2.75 8.99
C THR A 35 -13.83 -4.20 8.57
N ASP A 36 -13.96 -4.51 7.29
CA ASP A 36 -13.71 -5.80 6.66
C ASP A 36 -12.23 -6.05 6.34
N LEU A 37 -11.37 -5.06 6.60
CA LEU A 37 -9.92 -5.12 6.44
C LEU A 37 -9.23 -4.79 7.78
N ILE A 38 -8.27 -5.62 8.20
CA ILE A 38 -7.44 -5.35 9.37
C ILE A 38 -6.06 -4.84 8.94
N LYS A 39 -5.65 -3.69 9.47
CA LYS A 39 -4.33 -3.10 9.20
C LYS A 39 -3.23 -3.94 9.83
N LEU A 40 -2.25 -4.32 9.01
CA LEU A 40 -1.00 -4.97 9.42
C LEU A 40 0.25 -4.21 8.96
N ASP A 41 0.10 -3.08 8.24
CA ASP A 41 1.21 -2.18 7.92
C ASP A 41 2.04 -1.84 9.18
N ARG A 42 3.37 -1.93 9.04
CA ARG A 42 4.39 -1.78 10.10
C ARG A 42 4.35 -2.85 11.21
N THR A 43 3.58 -3.93 11.03
CA THR A 43 3.48 -5.03 11.99
C THR A 43 4.52 -6.10 11.69
N LYS A 44 5.53 -6.23 12.56
CA LYS A 44 6.68 -7.10 12.33
C LYS A 44 6.50 -8.45 13.00
N ILE A 45 6.67 -9.51 12.22
CA ILE A 45 6.65 -10.90 12.68
C ILE A 45 8.00 -11.53 12.33
N ASN A 46 8.59 -12.21 13.31
CA ASN A 46 9.85 -12.91 13.12
C ASN A 46 9.57 -14.37 12.74
N PRO A 47 10.06 -14.85 11.58
CA PRO A 47 10.06 -16.27 11.25
C PRO A 47 10.90 -17.09 12.24
N ALA A 48 10.67 -18.40 12.25
CA ALA A 48 11.39 -19.34 13.10
C ALA A 48 12.92 -19.23 12.90
N GLY A 49 13.65 -19.07 14.00
CA GLY A 49 15.12 -19.03 13.98
C GLY A 49 15.73 -17.68 13.57
N VAL A 50 14.92 -16.65 13.30
CA VAL A 50 15.41 -15.32 12.90
C VAL A 50 14.92 -14.26 13.91
N SER A 51 15.82 -13.69 14.70
CA SER A 51 15.47 -12.67 15.70
C SER A 51 15.32 -11.25 15.14
N THR A 52 15.89 -10.98 13.95
CA THR A 52 15.91 -9.66 13.29
C THR A 52 15.12 -9.59 11.99
N GLY A 53 14.41 -10.66 11.63
CA GLY A 53 13.77 -10.85 10.33
C GLY A 53 12.71 -9.80 10.02
N ASN A 54 12.00 -9.32 11.04
CA ASN A 54 11.07 -8.18 10.98
C ASN A 54 10.16 -8.22 9.74
N LEU A 55 9.61 -9.39 9.42
CA LEU A 55 8.81 -9.60 8.23
C LEU A 55 7.43 -8.98 8.43
N GLU A 56 7.04 -8.10 7.53
CA GLU A 56 5.69 -7.54 7.50
C GLU A 56 4.80 -8.46 6.65
N PRO A 57 3.70 -9.00 7.21
CA PRO A 57 2.87 -9.97 6.51
C PRO A 57 2.16 -9.35 5.30
N CYS A 58 1.64 -8.14 5.44
CA CYS A 58 0.95 -7.35 4.42
C CYS A 58 0.57 -5.99 5.02
N ASP A 59 0.06 -5.07 4.20
CA ASP A 59 -0.49 -3.81 4.70
C ASP A 59 -1.88 -4.00 5.30
N PHE A 60 -2.71 -4.83 4.64
CA PHE A 60 -4.04 -5.22 5.13
C PHE A 60 -4.32 -6.71 4.89
N TYR A 61 -5.10 -7.30 5.79
CA TYR A 61 -5.64 -8.65 5.65
C TYR A 61 -7.18 -8.62 5.69
N SER A 62 -7.84 -9.47 4.90
CA SER A 62 -9.30 -9.58 4.86
C SER A 62 -9.81 -10.93 5.36
N ASN A 63 -11.10 -10.99 5.71
CA ASN A 63 -11.75 -12.25 6.04
C ASN A 63 -11.90 -13.22 4.85
N ASP A 64 -11.79 -12.69 3.63
CA ASP A 64 -11.74 -13.45 2.39
C ASP A 64 -10.34 -14.04 2.11
N LYS A 65 -9.46 -14.07 3.12
CA LYS A 65 -8.12 -14.67 3.06
C LYS A 65 -7.19 -13.97 2.06
N ILE A 66 -7.32 -12.65 1.95
CA ILE A 66 -6.51 -11.84 1.04
C ILE A 66 -5.43 -11.10 1.83
N PHE A 67 -4.17 -11.26 1.41
CA PHE A 67 -3.02 -10.47 1.86
C PHE A 67 -2.81 -9.32 0.89
N ILE A 68 -3.08 -8.09 1.31
CA ILE A 68 -3.06 -6.90 0.45
C ILE A 68 -1.78 -6.11 0.74
N HIS A 69 -0.98 -5.93 -0.30
CA HIS A 69 0.25 -5.14 -0.27
C HIS A 69 0.04 -3.86 -1.10
N LEU A 70 0.20 -2.69 -0.49
CA LEU A 70 -0.07 -1.40 -1.08
C LEU A 70 1.23 -0.66 -1.43
N LYS A 71 1.25 0.02 -2.57
CA LYS A 71 2.34 0.93 -2.90
C LYS A 71 1.90 2.18 -3.64
N ASP A 72 2.39 3.35 -3.20
CA ASP A 72 2.39 4.54 -4.05
C ASP A 72 3.46 4.40 -5.15
N GLY A 73 3.06 3.82 -6.28
CA GLY A 73 3.94 3.30 -7.30
C GLY A 73 4.43 4.35 -8.29
N GLY A 74 5.27 5.30 -7.86
CA GLY A 74 5.80 6.35 -8.74
C GLY A 74 6.91 5.89 -9.71
N SER A 75 7.66 4.84 -9.35
CA SER A 75 8.81 4.33 -10.11
C SER A 75 9.02 2.82 -9.89
N SER A 76 9.93 2.21 -10.65
CA SER A 76 10.12 0.76 -10.64
C SER A 76 10.75 0.19 -9.36
N GLY A 77 11.64 0.96 -8.70
CA GLY A 77 12.35 0.51 -7.49
C GLY A 77 11.40 0.18 -6.34
N PRO A 78 10.57 1.13 -5.88
CA PRO A 78 9.61 0.89 -4.79
C PRO A 78 8.61 -0.22 -5.10
N ILE A 79 8.15 -0.32 -6.35
CA ILE A 79 7.22 -1.36 -6.79
C ILE A 79 7.89 -2.74 -6.75
N SER A 80 9.16 -2.84 -7.19
CA SER A 80 9.88 -4.12 -7.16
C SER A 80 10.15 -4.59 -5.74
N HIS A 81 10.37 -3.68 -4.80
CA HIS A 81 10.46 -4.01 -3.38
C HIS A 81 9.13 -4.56 -2.85
N LEU A 82 8.00 -3.96 -3.23
CA LEU A 82 6.66 -4.46 -2.86
C LEU A 82 6.44 -5.91 -3.29
N TRP A 83 6.79 -6.25 -4.53
CA TRP A 83 6.68 -7.62 -5.03
C TRP A 83 7.35 -8.62 -4.08
N MET A 84 8.58 -8.30 -3.69
CA MET A 84 9.39 -9.14 -2.83
C MET A 84 8.86 -9.24 -1.41
N GLN A 85 8.25 -8.18 -0.87
CA GLN A 85 7.57 -8.24 0.43
C GLN A 85 6.43 -9.27 0.40
N GLY A 86 5.58 -9.24 -0.63
CA GLY A 86 4.50 -10.23 -0.79
C GLY A 86 5.01 -11.66 -0.99
N VAL A 87 6.08 -11.83 -1.77
CA VAL A 87 6.71 -13.15 -1.99
C VAL A 87 7.24 -13.74 -0.69
N VAL A 88 8.04 -12.99 0.07
CA VAL A 88 8.65 -13.50 1.31
C VAL A 88 7.58 -13.75 2.37
N SER A 89 6.56 -12.89 2.46
CA SER A 89 5.40 -13.12 3.34
C SER A 89 4.67 -14.42 3.00
N ALA A 90 4.34 -14.65 1.73
CA ALA A 90 3.65 -15.86 1.29
C ALA A 90 4.47 -17.13 1.52
N GLU A 91 5.77 -17.09 1.24
CA GLU A 91 6.69 -18.21 1.50
C GLU A 91 6.75 -18.53 3.01
N ALA A 92 6.87 -17.52 3.87
CA ALA A 92 6.86 -17.69 5.32
C ALA A 92 5.51 -18.23 5.82
N PHE A 93 4.40 -17.69 5.32
CA PHE A 93 3.06 -18.13 5.66
C PHE A 93 2.86 -19.61 5.35
N VAL A 94 3.29 -20.07 4.17
CA VAL A 94 3.16 -21.48 3.76
C VAL A 94 4.13 -22.39 4.52
N ALA A 95 5.40 -22.02 4.65
CA ALA A 95 6.44 -22.91 5.17
C ALA A 95 6.50 -22.96 6.71
N ASP A 96 6.15 -21.87 7.40
CA ASP A 96 6.44 -21.71 8.83
C ASP A 96 5.17 -21.64 9.69
N SER A 97 4.91 -22.74 10.43
CA SER A 97 3.81 -22.81 11.40
C SER A 97 3.94 -21.80 12.55
N LYS A 98 5.17 -21.43 12.96
CA LYS A 98 5.40 -20.43 13.99
C LYS A 98 5.05 -19.03 13.49
N PHE A 99 5.40 -18.71 12.24
CA PHE A 99 4.97 -17.48 11.58
C PHE A 99 3.45 -17.36 11.58
N ARG A 100 2.73 -18.43 11.17
CA ARG A 100 1.26 -18.45 11.16
C ARG A 100 0.66 -18.28 12.56
N LYS A 101 1.21 -18.98 13.55
CA LYS A 101 0.77 -18.85 14.95
C LYS A 101 0.94 -17.40 15.41
N LYS A 102 2.11 -16.80 15.17
CA LYS A 102 2.39 -15.43 15.59
C LYS A 102 1.52 -14.41 14.85
N LEU A 103 1.29 -14.60 13.54
CA LEU A 103 0.36 -13.78 12.76
C LEU A 103 -1.04 -13.80 13.36
N LYS A 104 -1.56 -14.99 13.69
CA LYS A 104 -2.88 -15.14 14.30
C LYS A 104 -2.98 -14.48 15.67
N GLU A 105 -1.96 -14.64 16.52
CA GLU A 105 -1.88 -13.98 17.83
C GLU A 105 -1.83 -12.45 17.69
N THR A 106 -1.01 -11.95 16.77
CA THR A 106 -0.88 -10.52 16.49
C THR A 106 -2.20 -9.94 16.00
N VAL A 107 -2.87 -10.60 15.05
CA VAL A 107 -4.19 -10.18 14.56
C VAL A 107 -5.20 -10.19 15.71
N ALA A 108 -5.24 -11.24 16.55
CA ALA A 108 -6.16 -11.32 17.68
C ALA A 108 -5.99 -10.18 18.70
N ALA A 109 -4.77 -9.64 18.84
CA ALA A 109 -4.46 -8.57 19.78
C ALA A 109 -4.82 -7.16 19.28
N LEU A 110 -5.10 -6.99 17.98
CA LEU A 110 -5.49 -5.70 17.41
C LEU A 110 -6.97 -5.39 17.70
N PRO A 111 -7.35 -4.11 17.85
CA PRO A 111 -8.77 -3.71 17.93
C PRO A 111 -9.57 -4.27 16.76
N GLY A 112 -10.67 -4.98 17.06
CA GLY A 112 -11.52 -5.65 16.04
C GLY A 112 -10.91 -6.91 15.41
N GLY A 113 -9.65 -7.24 15.71
CA GLY A 113 -8.92 -8.33 15.07
C GLY A 113 -9.45 -9.74 15.37
N GLY A 114 -10.21 -9.91 16.47
CA GLY A 114 -10.91 -11.16 16.77
C GLY A 114 -11.79 -11.66 15.61
N ALA A 115 -12.40 -10.73 14.85
CA ALA A 115 -13.24 -11.03 13.69
C ALA A 115 -12.48 -11.68 12.51
N PHE A 116 -11.14 -11.59 12.49
CA PHE A 116 -10.28 -12.10 11.42
C PHE A 116 -9.62 -13.44 11.76
N THR A 117 -9.63 -13.84 13.03
CA THR A 117 -8.91 -15.04 13.48
C THR A 117 -9.48 -16.34 12.91
N GLY A 118 -10.74 -16.36 12.49
CA GLY A 118 -11.41 -17.52 11.89
C GLY A 118 -10.94 -17.83 10.46
N SER A 119 -10.49 -16.82 9.70
CA SER A 119 -9.97 -17.00 8.35
C SER A 119 -8.49 -17.36 8.33
N LEU A 120 -7.77 -17.17 9.44
CA LEU A 120 -6.38 -17.59 9.62
C LEU A 120 -6.28 -19.04 10.11
N PRO A 121 -5.33 -19.82 9.56
CA PRO A 121 -5.18 -21.24 9.89
C PRO A 121 -4.84 -21.42 11.37
N ASP A 122 -5.23 -22.55 11.95
CA ASP A 122 -4.75 -22.92 13.28
C ASP A 122 -3.23 -23.17 13.19
N GLY A 123 -2.44 -22.38 13.94
CA GLY A 123 -0.98 -22.48 13.96
C GLY A 123 -0.46 -23.85 14.44
N ARG A 124 -1.31 -24.71 15.00
CA ARG A 124 -0.98 -26.10 15.35
C ARG A 124 -1.02 -27.06 14.14
N LYS A 125 -1.70 -26.68 13.05
CA LYS A 125 -1.77 -27.49 11.84
C LYS A 125 -0.51 -27.29 10.99
N GLN A 126 0.10 -28.40 10.56
CA GLN A 126 1.21 -28.36 9.61
C GLN A 126 0.75 -27.90 8.23
N GLU A 127 -0.41 -28.36 7.79
CA GLU A 127 -0.96 -28.06 6.48
C GLU A 127 -1.84 -26.80 6.48
N VAL A 128 -1.76 -26.08 5.36
CA VAL A 128 -2.55 -24.88 5.07
C VAL A 128 -3.21 -25.11 3.71
N ASP A 129 -4.50 -24.81 3.60
CA ASP A 129 -5.18 -24.77 2.31
C ASP A 129 -4.74 -23.52 1.54
N ARG A 130 -3.60 -23.64 0.86
CA ARG A 130 -2.88 -22.53 0.23
C ARG A 130 -3.69 -21.88 -0.89
N ALA A 131 -4.47 -22.68 -1.61
CA ALA A 131 -5.32 -22.24 -2.71
C ALA A 131 -6.50 -21.36 -2.25
N ALA A 132 -6.82 -21.38 -0.95
CA ALA A 132 -7.82 -20.49 -0.36
C ALA A 132 -7.29 -19.08 -0.09
N TYR A 133 -5.98 -18.84 -0.17
CA TYR A 133 -5.37 -17.53 0.11
C TYR A 133 -4.92 -16.85 -1.18
N THR A 134 -5.01 -15.52 -1.18
CA THR A 134 -4.61 -14.68 -2.32
C THR A 134 -3.63 -13.61 -1.85
N VAL A 135 -2.54 -13.43 -2.60
CA VAL A 135 -1.68 -12.25 -2.48
C VAL A 135 -2.16 -11.23 -3.51
N VAL A 136 -2.60 -10.06 -3.04
CA VAL A 136 -3.02 -8.95 -3.89
C VAL A 136 -2.05 -7.80 -3.75
N TYR A 137 -1.65 -7.24 -4.89
CA TYR A 137 -0.89 -6.01 -4.91
C TYR A 137 -1.73 -4.82 -5.41
N GLY A 138 -1.95 -3.84 -4.53
CA GLY A 138 -2.61 -2.58 -4.85
C GLY A 138 -1.59 -1.48 -5.15
N ILE A 139 -1.50 -1.04 -6.39
CA ILE A 139 -0.53 -0.02 -6.82
C ILE A 139 -1.28 1.29 -7.11
N MET A 140 -1.03 2.32 -6.30
CA MET A 140 -1.54 3.65 -6.58
C MET A 140 -0.84 4.22 -7.81
N ARG A 141 -1.63 4.67 -8.79
CA ARG A 141 -1.13 5.18 -10.06
C ARG A 141 -1.94 6.38 -10.52
N SER A 142 -1.25 7.41 -11.00
CA SER A 142 -1.87 8.39 -11.87
C SER A 142 -1.91 7.83 -13.29
N PRO A 143 -2.96 8.09 -14.07
CA PRO A 143 -2.98 7.78 -15.49
C PRO A 143 -1.75 8.37 -16.19
N TYR A 144 -1.24 7.66 -17.20
CA TYR A 144 -0.24 8.22 -18.11
C TYR A 144 -0.83 9.41 -18.88
N LYS A 145 0.02 10.19 -19.56
CA LYS A 145 -0.42 11.35 -20.37
C LYS A 145 -1.51 11.00 -21.40
N GLY A 146 -1.58 9.74 -21.84
CA GLY A 146 -2.60 9.24 -22.76
C GLY A 146 -3.88 8.72 -22.10
N GLY A 147 -4.04 8.86 -20.78
CA GLY A 147 -5.22 8.43 -20.02
C GLY A 147 -5.21 6.95 -19.61
N SER A 148 -4.29 6.13 -20.13
CA SER A 148 -4.18 4.73 -19.72
C SER A 148 -3.57 4.59 -18.32
N LEU A 149 -4.04 3.60 -17.57
CA LEU A 149 -3.48 3.22 -16.28
C LEU A 149 -2.52 2.03 -16.47
N GLY A 150 -1.38 2.05 -15.76
CA GLY A 150 -0.40 0.98 -15.86
C GLY A 150 0.84 1.26 -15.03
N ILE A 151 1.78 0.31 -15.01
CA ILE A 151 3.04 0.39 -14.27
C ILE A 151 4.25 0.42 -15.23
N PRO A 152 5.43 0.92 -14.79
CA PRO A 152 6.64 0.92 -15.61
C PRO A 152 7.02 -0.48 -16.13
N PHE A 153 7.60 -0.55 -17.33
CA PHE A 153 8.00 -1.83 -17.95
C PHE A 153 8.86 -2.70 -17.03
N PHE A 154 9.88 -2.12 -16.40
CA PHE A 154 10.75 -2.87 -15.47
C PHE A 154 10.02 -3.40 -14.24
N SER A 155 8.92 -2.75 -13.82
CA SER A 155 8.07 -3.28 -12.76
C SER A 155 7.32 -4.53 -13.21
N LYS A 156 6.91 -4.62 -14.47
CA LYS A 156 6.27 -5.82 -15.05
C LYS A 156 7.27 -6.98 -15.17
N VAL A 157 8.50 -6.67 -15.60
CA VAL A 157 9.59 -7.66 -15.68
C VAL A 157 9.87 -8.26 -14.29
N SER A 158 10.03 -7.42 -13.27
CA SER A 158 10.27 -7.92 -11.90
C SER A 158 9.03 -8.61 -11.30
N PHE A 159 7.82 -8.17 -11.68
CA PHE A 159 6.58 -8.82 -11.26
C PHE A 159 6.45 -10.24 -11.81
N MET A 160 6.87 -10.49 -13.05
CA MET A 160 6.87 -11.84 -13.65
C MET A 160 7.68 -12.83 -12.80
N ALA A 161 8.90 -12.43 -12.40
CA ALA A 161 9.75 -13.25 -11.53
C ALA A 161 9.15 -13.47 -10.12
N ALA A 162 8.47 -12.46 -9.58
CA ALA A 162 7.76 -12.58 -8.31
C ALA A 162 6.56 -13.54 -8.41
N CYS A 163 5.79 -13.47 -9.49
CA CYS A 163 4.67 -14.36 -9.76
C CYS A 163 5.13 -15.82 -9.84
N ASP A 164 6.26 -16.10 -10.49
CA ASP A 164 6.80 -17.46 -10.58
C ASP A 164 7.16 -18.04 -9.21
N ARG A 165 7.55 -17.21 -8.25
CA ARG A 165 7.79 -17.63 -6.86
C ARG A 165 6.47 -17.84 -6.11
N LEU A 166 5.53 -16.90 -6.23
CA LEU A 166 4.22 -17.01 -5.61
C LEU A 166 3.45 -18.24 -6.10
N ARG A 167 3.50 -18.59 -7.39
CA ARG A 167 2.85 -19.80 -7.91
C ARG A 167 3.37 -21.08 -7.24
N ARG A 168 4.64 -21.13 -6.80
CA ARG A 168 5.20 -22.28 -6.06
C ARG A 168 4.66 -22.39 -4.64
N THR A 169 4.18 -21.30 -4.05
CA THR A 169 3.50 -21.36 -2.74
C THR A 169 2.12 -22.00 -2.87
N GLY A 170 1.51 -21.97 -4.07
CA GLY A 170 0.15 -22.46 -4.33
C GLY A 170 -0.94 -21.47 -3.93
N MET A 171 -0.58 -20.24 -3.56
CA MET A 171 -1.53 -19.14 -3.34
C MET A 171 -1.91 -18.49 -4.66
N LYS A 172 -3.10 -17.89 -4.69
CA LYS A 172 -3.57 -17.07 -5.83
C LYS A 172 -2.85 -15.73 -5.85
N ILE A 173 -2.82 -15.09 -7.01
CA ILE A 173 -2.18 -13.79 -7.23
C ILE A 173 -3.20 -12.87 -7.87
N GLY A 174 -3.41 -11.69 -7.28
CA GLY A 174 -4.24 -10.64 -7.87
C GLY A 174 -3.51 -9.31 -7.91
N LYS A 175 -4.01 -8.39 -8.72
CA LYS A 175 -3.49 -7.02 -8.82
C LYS A 175 -4.62 -6.03 -8.87
N GLU A 176 -4.38 -4.83 -8.35
CA GLU A 176 -5.27 -3.69 -8.46
C GLU A 176 -4.45 -2.44 -8.78
N LEU A 177 -4.79 -1.77 -9.88
CA LEU A 177 -4.26 -0.44 -10.16
C LEU A 177 -5.23 0.59 -9.57
N ILE A 178 -4.81 1.17 -8.45
CA ILE A 178 -5.60 2.14 -7.67
C ILE A 178 -5.42 3.51 -8.32
N GLU A 179 -6.39 3.95 -9.12
CA GLU A 179 -6.30 5.24 -9.81
C GLU A 179 -6.32 6.41 -8.80
N LYS A 180 -5.32 7.28 -8.89
CA LYS A 180 -5.25 8.53 -8.13
C LYS A 180 -6.06 9.61 -8.86
N LEU A 181 -7.26 9.86 -8.36
CA LEU A 181 -8.13 10.90 -8.87
C LEU A 181 -7.57 12.28 -8.51
N PRO A 182 -7.73 13.29 -9.39
CA PRO A 182 -7.34 14.66 -9.06
C PRO A 182 -8.13 15.11 -7.83
N SER A 183 -7.44 15.56 -6.78
CA SER A 183 -8.12 16.13 -5.62
C SER A 183 -8.93 17.33 -6.10
N THR A 184 -10.24 17.35 -5.85
CA THR A 184 -11.10 18.51 -6.09
C THR A 184 -10.72 19.64 -5.12
N SER A 185 -9.56 20.25 -5.32
CA SER A 185 -9.25 21.52 -4.71
C SER A 185 -9.93 22.60 -5.55
N THR A 186 -11.07 23.08 -5.06
CA THR A 186 -11.57 24.41 -5.40
C THR A 186 -10.39 25.36 -5.26
N LYS A 187 -9.86 25.86 -6.38
CA LYS A 187 -8.83 26.92 -6.34
C LYS A 187 -9.37 28.01 -5.42
N PRO A 188 -8.62 28.46 -4.39
CA PRO A 188 -8.97 29.71 -3.75
C PRO A 188 -8.97 30.77 -4.85
N ALA A 189 -10.07 31.50 -4.99
CA ALA A 189 -10.15 32.63 -5.90
C ALA A 189 -8.90 33.50 -5.70
N LYS A 190 -8.17 33.78 -6.78
CA LYS A 190 -7.04 34.71 -6.75
C LYS A 190 -7.51 36.01 -6.10
N LYS A 191 -7.11 36.29 -4.86
CA LYS A 191 -7.30 37.60 -4.24
C LYS A 191 -6.62 38.61 -5.15
N LYS A 192 -7.40 39.55 -5.69
CA LYS A 192 -6.88 40.75 -6.39
C LYS A 192 -5.84 41.43 -5.50
N PRO A 193 -4.74 41.97 -6.05
CA PRO A 193 -3.79 42.72 -5.24
C PRO A 193 -4.50 43.93 -4.61
N SER A 194 -4.36 44.07 -3.30
CA SER A 194 -4.81 45.26 -2.55
C SER A 194 -4.00 46.50 -2.96
N PRO A 195 -4.59 47.71 -2.94
CA PRO A 195 -3.90 48.93 -3.37
C PRO A 195 -2.70 49.27 -2.46
N LYS A 196 -1.59 49.71 -3.07
CA LYS A 196 -0.42 50.24 -2.36
C LYS A 196 -0.81 51.47 -1.53
N LYS A 197 -0.46 51.45 -0.24
CA LYS A 197 -0.52 52.62 0.66
C LYS A 197 0.49 53.69 0.20
N PRO A 198 0.15 54.99 0.19
CA PRO A 198 1.09 56.03 -0.22
C PRO A 198 2.19 56.23 0.84
N ALA A 199 3.40 56.50 0.34
CA ALA A 199 4.59 56.79 1.14
C ALA A 199 4.42 58.10 1.93
N LYS A 200 4.79 58.08 3.22
CA LYS A 200 4.91 59.29 4.05
C LYS A 200 6.23 59.98 3.74
N THR A 201 6.16 61.20 3.24
CA THR A 201 7.29 62.12 3.09
C THR A 201 7.68 62.69 4.46
N THR A 202 8.84 62.32 4.98
CA THR A 202 9.45 62.96 6.16
C THR A 202 10.19 64.23 5.75
N THR A 203 9.68 65.37 6.18
CA THR A 203 10.35 66.67 6.09
C THR A 203 11.23 66.84 7.34
N ALA A 204 12.56 66.76 7.18
CA ALA A 204 13.50 67.11 8.24
C ALA A 204 13.88 68.60 8.11
N LYS A 205 13.49 69.40 9.11
CA LYS A 205 13.89 70.79 9.27
C LYS A 205 15.39 70.88 9.61
N ARG A 206 16.09 71.77 8.91
CA ARG A 206 17.42 72.29 9.25
C ARG A 206 17.38 72.98 10.63
N SER A 207 18.34 72.65 11.48
CA SER A 207 18.74 73.47 12.64
C SER A 207 20.22 73.83 12.48
N THR A 208 20.48 75.13 12.41
CA THR A 208 21.80 75.77 12.45
C THR A 208 22.20 76.02 13.91
N THR A 209 23.44 75.64 14.26
CA THR A 209 24.22 76.08 15.44
C THR A 209 24.53 77.59 15.36
N PRO A 210 25.03 78.28 16.41
CA PRO A 210 25.99 77.84 17.45
C PRO A 210 25.39 77.54 18.83
#